data_AF-A0A0F9HGA4-F1
#
_entry.id   AF-A0A0F9HGA4-F1
#
_cell.length_a   1.000
_cell.length_b   1.000
_cell.length_c   1.000
_cell.angle_alpha   90.00
_cell.angle_beta   90.00
_cell.angle_gamma   90.00
#
_symmetry.space_group_name_H-M   'P 1'
#
loop_
_entity.id
_entity.type
_entity.pdbx_description
1 polymer ?
#
loop_
_entity_poly.entity_id
_entity_poly.type
_entity_poly.pdbx_seq_one_letter_code
_entity_poly.pdbx_strand_id
1 'polypeptide(L)'
;MLRKSNSWFLLRNYFRLTSFYLLFLLSILLFPINLCAETKEIFAEATYIMGDGETPSFAETMVMQEAKRIALEQAGTYLESYSKIEGLELKRDEIQTIAGGVLETIILERDRVLVGDGIEFSIKIKATITTDKVNQLAERLKGKNIVDEYNQLRNEYLVLKESISDWKRTLYKTEATEKRNEILKSIKEHESKLNSLFTKEERLVKKILSGKSIIYNAESAAYEVDTKLNFLLSNIINDIKINLGEV
;
A
#
# COMPACT_ATOMS: atom_id res chain seq x y z
N MET A 1 64.45 34.01 42.19
CA MET A 1 64.46 33.30 40.89
C MET A 1 63.19 32.46 40.81
N LEU A 2 62.07 33.01 40.31
CA LEU A 2 60.76 32.34 40.31
C LEU A 2 60.41 31.85 38.90
N ARG A 3 60.35 30.53 38.76
CA ARG A 3 60.08 29.75 37.54
C ARG A 3 58.62 29.96 37.13
N LYS A 4 58.38 30.84 36.14
CA LYS A 4 57.04 31.13 35.60
C LYS A 4 56.48 29.85 34.97
N SER A 5 55.39 29.38 35.57
CA SER A 5 54.76 28.08 35.32
C SER A 5 54.20 27.95 33.91
N ASN A 6 54.49 26.82 33.26
CA ASN A 6 53.97 26.43 31.94
C ASN A 6 52.46 26.09 31.94
N SER A 7 51.72 26.31 33.05
CA SER A 7 50.31 25.91 33.19
C SER A 7 49.37 26.63 32.21
N TRP A 8 49.69 27.87 31.82
CA TRP A 8 48.86 28.65 30.90
C TRP A 8 48.85 28.08 29.47
N PHE A 9 49.94 27.42 29.07
CA PHE A 9 50.05 26.76 27.76
C PHE A 9 49.25 25.45 27.73
N LEU A 10 49.22 24.71 28.84
CA LEU A 10 48.47 23.46 28.98
C LEU A 10 46.96 23.72 28.99
N LEU A 11 46.48 24.71 29.75
CA LEU A 11 45.07 25.11 29.80
C LEU A 11 44.52 25.51 28.42
N ARG A 12 45.31 26.22 27.61
CA ARG A 12 44.93 26.64 26.25
C ARG A 12 44.83 25.45 25.28
N ASN A 13 45.65 24.42 25.45
CA ASN A 13 45.59 23.20 24.64
C ASN A 13 44.39 22.31 25.04
N TYR A 14 44.08 22.20 26.34
CA TYR A 14 42.91 21.47 26.81
C TYR A 14 41.61 22.08 26.27
N PHE A 15 41.45 23.40 26.29
CA PHE A 15 40.27 24.09 25.75
C PHE A 15 40.09 23.90 24.23
N ARG A 16 41.20 23.84 23.48
CA ARG A 16 41.18 23.57 22.03
C ARG A 16 40.82 22.13 21.72
N LEU A 17 41.35 21.18 22.49
CA LEU A 17 41.04 19.76 22.36
C LEU A 17 39.57 19.46 22.70
N THR A 18 39.04 20.03 23.79
CA THR A 18 37.62 19.84 24.16
C THR A 18 36.67 20.48 23.15
N SER A 19 37.02 21.67 22.62
CA SER A 19 36.24 22.32 21.57
C SER A 19 36.21 21.49 20.27
N PHE A 20 37.33 20.87 19.88
CA PHE A 20 37.38 19.96 18.74
C PHE A 20 36.53 18.70 18.96
N TYR A 21 36.61 18.09 20.16
CA TYR A 21 35.76 16.95 20.50
C TYR A 21 34.28 17.31 20.51
N LEU A 22 33.91 18.49 20.99
CA LEU A 22 32.53 18.98 21.00
C LEU A 22 32.00 19.22 19.57
N LEU A 23 32.82 19.82 18.71
CA LEU A 23 32.49 20.04 17.29
C LEU A 23 32.37 18.71 16.52
N PHE A 24 33.24 17.74 16.81
CA PHE A 24 33.17 16.41 16.21
C PHE A 24 31.90 15.66 16.63
N LEU A 25 31.54 15.74 17.92
CA LEU A 25 30.32 15.11 18.45
C LEU A 25 29.04 15.79 17.91
N LEU A 26 29.06 17.12 17.77
CA LEU A 26 27.98 17.88 17.13
C LEU A 26 27.84 17.53 15.64
N SER A 27 28.96 17.30 14.94
CA SER A 27 28.95 16.89 13.53
C SER A 27 28.36 15.49 13.31
N ILE A 28 28.52 14.57 14.27
CA ILE A 28 27.91 13.23 14.22
C ILE A 28 26.41 13.31 14.49
N LEU A 29 25.96 14.21 15.38
CA LEU A 29 24.55 14.41 15.69
C LEU A 29 23.77 15.08 14.54
N LEU A 30 24.44 15.87 13.71
CA LEU A 30 23.86 16.53 12.55
C LEU A 30 23.85 15.65 11.29
N PHE A 31 24.36 14.41 11.36
CA PHE A 31 24.30 13.50 10.23
C PHE A 31 22.84 13.03 10.06
N PRO A 32 22.16 13.38 8.95
CA PRO A 32 20.80 12.92 8.74
C PRO A 32 20.83 11.40 8.58
N ILE A 33 20.16 10.69 9.49
CA ILE A 33 19.90 9.26 9.32
C ILE A 33 18.86 9.18 8.20
N ASN A 34 19.32 8.94 6.97
CA ASN A 34 18.45 8.71 5.84
C ASN A 34 17.76 7.34 6.03
N LEU A 35 16.66 7.32 6.79
CA LEU A 35 15.66 6.26 6.70
C LEU A 35 14.94 6.44 5.36
N CYS A 36 15.56 5.99 4.27
CA CYS A 36 14.89 5.96 2.97
C CYS A 36 13.93 4.78 2.93
N ALA A 37 12.68 5.06 2.58
CA ALA A 37 11.72 4.04 2.18
C ALA A 37 12.29 3.28 0.96
N GLU A 38 12.49 1.97 1.10
CA GLU A 38 12.86 1.15 -0.05
C GLU A 38 11.64 0.97 -0.94
N THR A 39 11.82 1.16 -2.25
CA THR A 39 10.78 0.96 -3.25
C THR A 39 11.12 -0.25 -4.12
N LYS A 40 10.26 -1.26 -4.10
CA LYS A 40 10.36 -2.44 -4.95
C LYS A 40 9.48 -2.26 -6.19
N GLU A 41 10.09 -2.36 -7.36
CA GLU A 41 9.40 -2.41 -8.64
C GLU A 41 9.17 -3.86 -9.08
N ILE A 42 7.98 -4.13 -9.62
CA ILE A 42 7.50 -5.42 -10.10
C ILE A 42 6.90 -5.20 -11.49
N PHE A 43 7.22 -6.06 -12.45
CA PHE A 43 6.64 -6.01 -13.78
C PHE A 43 5.79 -7.25 -14.00
N ALA A 44 4.57 -7.05 -14.48
CA ALA A 44 3.64 -8.14 -14.76
C ALA A 44 3.00 -7.95 -16.13
N GLU A 45 2.90 -9.06 -16.85
CA GLU A 45 2.29 -9.15 -18.16
C GLU A 45 1.18 -10.19 -18.11
N ALA A 46 0.06 -9.91 -18.77
CA ALA A 46 -1.06 -10.83 -18.86
C ALA A 46 -1.76 -10.70 -20.21
N THR A 47 -2.39 -11.79 -20.61
CA THR A 47 -3.28 -11.82 -21.79
C THR A 47 -4.66 -12.35 -21.41
N TYR A 48 -5.66 -11.96 -22.18
CA TYR A 48 -7.03 -12.44 -22.01
C TYR A 48 -7.73 -12.49 -23.36
N ILE A 49 -8.28 -13.65 -23.71
CA ILE A 49 -9.04 -13.82 -24.95
C ILE A 49 -10.52 -13.58 -24.66
N MET A 50 -11.05 -12.50 -25.24
CA MET A 50 -12.47 -12.19 -25.26
C MET A 50 -13.21 -13.24 -26.09
N GLY A 51 -14.23 -13.85 -25.49
CA GLY A 51 -15.09 -14.83 -26.15
C GLY A 51 -16.45 -14.26 -26.52
N ASP A 52 -17.25 -15.08 -27.21
CA ASP A 52 -18.64 -14.75 -27.52
C ASP A 52 -19.45 -14.45 -26.25
N GLY A 53 -20.24 -13.38 -26.29
CA GLY A 53 -21.11 -12.97 -25.19
C GLY A 53 -20.47 -12.05 -24.15
N GLU A 54 -19.17 -11.75 -24.29
CA GLU A 54 -18.45 -10.82 -23.43
C GLU A 54 -18.34 -9.42 -24.05
N THR A 55 -18.23 -8.41 -23.19
CA THR A 55 -17.92 -7.05 -23.65
C THR A 55 -16.40 -6.79 -23.73
N PRO A 56 -15.93 -5.93 -24.66
CA PRO A 56 -14.54 -5.49 -24.68
C PRO A 56 -14.08 -4.87 -23.36
N SER A 57 -14.93 -4.08 -22.70
CA SER A 57 -14.63 -3.48 -21.39
C SER A 57 -14.41 -4.52 -20.29
N PHE A 58 -15.15 -5.62 -20.34
CA PHE A 58 -14.94 -6.73 -19.41
C PHE A 58 -13.61 -7.43 -19.67
N ALA A 59 -13.28 -7.69 -20.94
CA ALA A 59 -11.99 -8.28 -21.32
C ALA A 59 -10.80 -7.40 -20.87
N GLU A 60 -10.90 -6.08 -21.02
CA GLU A 60 -9.91 -5.12 -20.51
C GLU A 60 -9.76 -5.17 -18.99
N THR A 61 -10.88 -5.30 -18.28
CA THR A 61 -10.87 -5.42 -16.81
C THR A 61 -10.25 -6.74 -16.38
N MET A 62 -10.56 -7.84 -17.07
CA MET A 62 -10.03 -9.16 -16.79
C MET A 62 -8.52 -9.24 -17.01
N VAL A 63 -8.00 -8.69 -18.11
CA VAL A 63 -6.56 -8.69 -18.37
C VAL A 63 -5.80 -7.84 -17.35
N MET A 64 -6.36 -6.69 -16.96
CA MET A 64 -5.81 -5.85 -15.89
C MET A 64 -5.77 -6.61 -14.56
N GLN A 65 -6.86 -7.30 -14.20
CA GLN A 65 -6.95 -8.04 -12.94
C GLN A 65 -5.99 -9.23 -12.91
N GLU A 66 -5.79 -9.90 -14.04
CA GLU A 66 -4.80 -10.97 -14.13
C GLU A 66 -3.36 -10.44 -13.97
N ALA A 67 -3.03 -9.33 -14.61
CA ALA A 67 -1.72 -8.69 -14.43
C ALA A 67 -1.50 -8.24 -12.97
N LYS A 68 -2.52 -7.66 -12.32
CA LYS A 68 -2.49 -7.32 -10.89
C LYS A 68 -2.29 -8.56 -10.02
N ARG A 69 -2.97 -9.66 -10.30
CA ARG A 69 -2.82 -10.94 -9.57
C ARG A 69 -1.37 -11.44 -9.65
N ILE A 70 -0.76 -11.44 -10.83
CA ILE A 70 0.65 -11.83 -11.02
C ILE A 70 1.58 -10.91 -10.22
N ALA A 71 1.35 -9.59 -10.28
CA ALA A 71 2.13 -8.63 -9.51
C ALA A 71 1.97 -8.84 -8.00
N LEU A 72 0.76 -9.16 -7.52
CA LEU A 72 0.48 -9.47 -6.11
C LEU A 72 1.19 -10.72 -5.62
N GLU A 73 1.33 -11.75 -6.46
CA GLU A 73 2.07 -12.96 -6.10
C GLU A 73 3.56 -12.66 -5.90
N GLN A 74 4.17 -11.92 -6.83
CA GLN A 74 5.56 -11.49 -6.70
C GLN A 74 5.78 -10.55 -5.50
N ALA A 75 4.84 -9.63 -5.29
CA ALA A 75 4.81 -8.75 -4.13
C ALA A 75 4.74 -9.53 -2.82
N GLY A 76 3.86 -10.53 -2.74
CA GLY A 76 3.72 -11.38 -1.58
C GLY A 76 5.02 -12.11 -1.23
N THR A 77 5.75 -12.61 -2.24
CA THR A 77 7.07 -13.23 -2.02
C THR A 77 8.10 -12.23 -1.47
N TYR A 78 8.14 -11.02 -2.03
CA TYR A 78 9.02 -9.97 -1.52
C TYR A 78 8.67 -9.60 -0.07
N LEU A 79 7.39 -9.38 0.22
CA LEU A 79 6.91 -9.03 1.55
C LEU A 79 7.09 -10.16 2.57
N GLU A 80 7.04 -11.42 2.15
CA GLU A 80 7.36 -12.54 3.04
C GLU A 80 8.82 -12.50 3.48
N SER A 81 9.74 -12.20 2.55
CA SER A 81 11.16 -12.04 2.88
C SER A 81 11.38 -10.81 3.77
N TYR A 82 10.77 -9.68 3.42
CA TYR A 82 10.87 -8.43 4.18
C TYR A 82 10.33 -8.57 5.61
N SER A 83 9.14 -9.18 5.77
CA SER A 83 8.52 -9.44 7.07
C SER A 83 9.42 -10.24 8.03
N LYS A 84 10.17 -11.21 7.49
CA LYS A 84 11.13 -12.01 8.27
C LYS A 84 12.35 -11.21 8.70
N ILE A 85 12.84 -10.31 7.85
CA ILE A 85 14.01 -9.46 8.14
C ILE A 85 13.65 -8.40 9.19
N GLU A 86 12.49 -7.77 9.05
CA GLU A 86 12.01 -6.71 9.96
C GLU A 86 11.34 -7.25 11.24
N GLY A 87 11.18 -8.57 11.37
CA GLY A 87 10.57 -9.18 12.55
C GLY A 87 9.07 -8.85 12.71
N LEU A 88 8.34 -8.63 11.60
CA LEU A 88 6.92 -8.29 11.63
C LEU A 88 6.00 -9.49 11.93
N GLU A 89 6.52 -10.72 11.82
CA GLU A 89 5.80 -11.99 12.10
C GLU A 89 4.46 -12.16 11.36
N LEU A 90 4.33 -11.58 10.16
CA LEU A 90 3.08 -11.62 9.38
C LEU A 90 2.80 -13.01 8.80
N LYS A 91 1.53 -13.43 8.84
CA LYS A 91 1.03 -14.64 8.18
C LYS A 91 0.84 -14.41 6.68
N ARG A 92 0.75 -15.51 5.92
CA ARG A 92 0.58 -15.48 4.46
C ARG A 92 -0.62 -14.63 4.01
N ASP A 93 -1.77 -14.78 4.66
CA ASP A 93 -2.99 -14.07 4.27
C ASP A 93 -2.91 -12.57 4.63
N GLU A 94 -2.22 -12.23 5.72
CA GLU A 94 -1.92 -10.85 6.11
C GLU A 94 -0.96 -10.22 5.11
N ILE A 95 0.09 -10.94 4.69
CA ILE A 95 1.02 -10.51 3.65
C ILE A 95 0.28 -10.22 2.34
N GLN A 96 -0.62 -11.10 1.91
CA GLN A 96 -1.40 -10.91 0.68
C GLN A 96 -2.37 -9.72 0.79
N THR A 97 -2.98 -9.52 1.95
CA THR A 97 -3.86 -8.38 2.22
C THR A 97 -3.07 -7.07 2.21
N ILE A 98 -1.88 -7.05 2.84
CA ILE A 98 -0.98 -5.90 2.84
C ILE A 98 -0.53 -5.58 1.42
N ALA A 99 -0.06 -6.59 0.68
CA ALA A 99 0.33 -6.44 -0.72
C ALA A 99 -0.81 -5.82 -1.54
N GLY A 100 -2.04 -6.36 -1.43
CA GLY A 100 -3.24 -5.83 -2.08
C GLY A 100 -3.54 -4.37 -1.74
N GLY A 101 -3.28 -3.97 -0.50
CA GLY A 101 -3.50 -2.61 -0.03
C GLY A 101 -2.46 -1.59 -0.49
N VAL A 102 -1.18 -1.99 -0.60
CA VAL A 102 -0.06 -1.07 -0.86
C VAL A 102 0.48 -1.10 -2.29
N LEU A 103 0.03 -2.07 -3.10
CA LEU A 103 0.45 -2.21 -4.49
C LEU A 103 -0.11 -1.05 -5.33
N GLU A 104 0.78 -0.21 -5.84
CA GLU A 104 0.45 0.83 -6.81
C GLU A 104 0.78 0.35 -8.20
N THR A 105 -0.09 0.57 -9.18
CA THR A 105 0.08 0.03 -10.54
C THR A 105 -0.02 1.12 -11.60
N ILE A 106 0.85 1.04 -12.59
CA ILE A 106 0.91 1.91 -13.77
C ILE A 106 0.89 1.00 -15.00
N ILE A 107 0.03 1.33 -15.97
CA ILE A 107 0.01 0.65 -17.27
C ILE A 107 1.19 1.14 -18.09
N LEU A 108 2.03 0.22 -18.55
CA LEU A 108 3.13 0.52 -19.46
C LEU A 108 2.69 0.35 -20.91
N GLU A 109 2.02 -0.77 -21.20
CA GLU A 109 1.57 -1.13 -22.54
C GLU A 109 0.20 -1.80 -22.44
N ARG A 110 -0.64 -1.53 -23.44
CA ARG A 110 -1.90 -2.23 -23.67
C ARG A 110 -2.11 -2.40 -25.16
N ASP A 111 -2.52 -3.59 -25.57
CA ASP A 111 -2.80 -3.88 -26.97
C ASP A 111 -3.98 -4.85 -27.10
N ARG A 112 -4.51 -4.96 -28.31
CA ARG A 112 -5.52 -5.96 -28.68
C ARG A 112 -5.33 -6.42 -30.12
N VAL A 113 -5.36 -7.73 -30.32
CA VAL A 113 -5.17 -8.36 -31.62
C VAL A 113 -6.29 -9.36 -31.88
N LEU A 114 -6.74 -9.44 -33.13
CA LEU A 114 -7.71 -10.45 -33.55
C LEU A 114 -7.00 -11.81 -33.68
N VAL A 115 -7.47 -12.81 -32.94
CA VAL A 115 -6.88 -14.16 -32.88
C VAL A 115 -7.99 -15.19 -33.10
N GLY A 116 -7.99 -15.82 -34.29
CA GLY A 116 -9.08 -16.70 -34.70
C GLY A 116 -10.41 -15.93 -34.77
N ASP A 117 -11.43 -16.43 -34.06
CA ASP A 117 -12.75 -15.80 -33.95
C ASP A 117 -12.86 -14.84 -32.74
N GLY A 118 -11.78 -14.68 -31.96
CA GLY A 118 -11.76 -13.87 -30.74
C GLY A 118 -10.86 -12.63 -30.84
N ILE A 119 -10.90 -11.81 -29.79
CA ILE A 119 -9.96 -10.69 -29.61
C ILE A 119 -9.10 -10.97 -28.38
N GLU A 120 -7.80 -11.10 -28.56
CA GLU A 120 -6.84 -11.19 -27.47
C GLU A 120 -6.47 -9.79 -27.00
N PHE A 121 -6.63 -9.54 -25.70
CA PHE A 121 -6.15 -8.35 -25.01
C PHE A 121 -4.85 -8.68 -24.31
N SER A 122 -3.87 -7.79 -24.40
CA SER A 122 -2.57 -7.93 -23.76
C SER A 122 -2.24 -6.68 -22.97
N ILE A 123 -1.69 -6.83 -21.76
CA ILE A 123 -1.29 -5.71 -20.92
C ILE A 123 0.07 -5.97 -20.27
N LYS A 124 0.84 -4.90 -20.12
CA LYS A 124 2.05 -4.84 -19.30
C LYS A 124 1.89 -3.74 -18.27
N ILE A 125 2.11 -4.09 -17.00
CA ILE A 125 2.04 -3.14 -15.89
C ILE A 125 3.38 -3.09 -15.15
N LYS A 126 3.66 -1.92 -14.60
CA LYS A 126 4.64 -1.72 -13.53
C LYS A 126 3.86 -1.57 -12.23
N ALA A 127 4.18 -2.40 -11.26
CA ALA A 127 3.67 -2.32 -9.91
C ALA A 127 4.78 -1.90 -8.95
N THR A 128 4.46 -1.09 -7.94
CA THR A 128 5.42 -0.58 -6.97
C THR A 128 4.93 -0.79 -5.54
N ILE A 129 5.85 -1.20 -4.68
CA ILE A 129 5.62 -1.32 -3.24
C ILE A 129 6.70 -0.53 -2.51
N THR A 130 6.29 0.26 -1.52
CA THR A 130 7.20 1.02 -0.67
C THR A 130 7.16 0.47 0.76
N THR A 131 8.31 0.23 1.38
CA THR A 131 8.40 -0.36 2.73
C THR A 131 7.66 0.46 3.79
N ASP A 132 7.64 1.79 3.68
CA ASP A 132 6.87 2.66 4.59
C ASP A 132 5.38 2.34 4.63
N LYS A 133 4.77 2.13 3.45
CA LYS A 133 3.34 1.78 3.33
C LYS A 133 3.07 0.39 3.89
N VAL A 134 4.02 -0.54 3.71
CA VAL A 134 3.94 -1.90 4.25
C VAL A 134 3.92 -1.85 5.77
N ASN A 135 4.91 -1.18 6.40
CA ASN A 135 5.00 -1.06 7.85
C ASN A 135 3.75 -0.39 8.43
N GLN A 136 3.35 0.74 7.83
CA GLN A 136 2.13 1.46 8.25
C GLN A 136 0.88 0.58 8.18
N LEU A 137 0.75 -0.25 7.14
CA LEU A 137 -0.43 -1.09 6.99
C LEU A 137 -0.38 -2.35 7.85
N ALA A 138 0.81 -2.93 8.07
CA ALA A 138 1.03 -4.05 8.97
C ALA A 138 0.61 -3.71 10.41
N GLU A 139 0.91 -2.51 10.90
CA GLU A 139 0.47 -2.05 12.23
C GLU A 139 -1.05 -1.96 12.34
N ARG A 140 -1.74 -1.56 11.26
CA ARG A 140 -3.20 -1.37 11.22
C ARG A 140 -3.97 -2.67 11.08
N LEU A 141 -3.39 -3.67 10.42
CA LEU A 141 -4.07 -4.94 10.13
C LEU A 141 -4.13 -5.93 11.30
N LYS A 142 -3.80 -5.49 12.53
CA LYS A 142 -3.97 -6.28 13.76
C LYS A 142 -5.43 -6.69 14.06
N GLY A 143 -6.39 -6.44 13.17
CA GLY A 143 -7.79 -6.89 13.24
C GLY A 143 -8.15 -7.89 12.11
N LYS A 144 -8.66 -9.07 12.49
CA LYS A 144 -8.93 -10.21 11.58
C LYS A 144 -9.93 -9.93 10.45
N ASN A 145 -10.90 -9.04 10.67
CA ASN A 145 -12.05 -8.84 9.76
C ASN A 145 -11.64 -8.46 8.32
N ILE A 146 -10.64 -7.61 8.14
CA ILE A 146 -10.24 -7.12 6.79
C ILE A 146 -9.55 -8.24 5.98
N VAL A 147 -8.75 -9.06 6.64
CA VAL A 147 -8.07 -10.21 6.00
C VAL A 147 -9.12 -11.22 5.52
N ASP A 148 -10.13 -11.49 6.34
CA ASP A 148 -11.24 -12.38 5.99
C ASP A 148 -12.06 -11.81 4.80
N GLU A 149 -12.38 -10.51 4.82
CA GLU A 149 -13.13 -9.81 3.77
C GLU A 149 -12.36 -9.82 2.42
N TYR A 150 -11.05 -9.60 2.45
CA TYR A 150 -10.19 -9.68 1.26
C TYR A 150 -10.11 -11.11 0.70
N ASN A 151 -9.90 -12.10 1.56
CA ASN A 151 -9.86 -13.51 1.17
C ASN A 151 -11.19 -13.98 0.56
N GLN A 152 -12.32 -13.53 1.12
CA GLN A 152 -13.63 -13.85 0.57
C GLN A 152 -13.79 -13.30 -0.85
N LEU A 153 -13.48 -12.02 -1.08
CA LEU A 153 -13.55 -11.41 -2.41
C LEU A 153 -12.66 -12.14 -3.43
N ARG A 154 -11.45 -12.52 -3.02
CA ARG A 154 -10.52 -13.28 -3.86
C ARG A 154 -11.09 -14.65 -4.23
N ASN A 155 -11.69 -15.37 -3.28
CA ASN A 155 -12.29 -16.67 -3.55
C ASN A 155 -13.52 -16.56 -4.46
N GLU A 156 -14.39 -15.57 -4.24
CA GLU A 156 -15.53 -15.29 -5.12
C GLU A 156 -15.08 -14.97 -6.56
N TYR A 157 -14.00 -14.18 -6.71
CA TYR A 157 -13.40 -13.92 -8.02
C TYR A 157 -12.94 -15.20 -8.71
N LEU A 158 -12.21 -16.08 -8.02
CA LEU A 158 -11.69 -17.32 -8.61
C LEU A 158 -12.82 -18.24 -9.09
N VAL A 159 -13.87 -18.41 -8.30
CA VAL A 159 -15.04 -19.24 -8.65
C VAL A 159 -15.76 -18.70 -9.89
N LEU A 160 -16.00 -17.39 -9.95
CA LEU A 160 -16.68 -16.77 -11.10
C LEU A 160 -15.82 -16.82 -12.37
N LYS A 161 -14.50 -16.60 -12.25
CA LYS A 161 -13.55 -16.70 -13.36
C LYS A 161 -13.53 -18.12 -13.93
N GLU A 162 -13.52 -19.14 -13.08
CA GLU A 162 -13.53 -20.54 -13.50
C GLU A 162 -14.84 -20.89 -14.24
N SER A 163 -15.98 -20.45 -13.72
CA SER A 163 -17.30 -20.64 -14.36
C SER A 163 -17.34 -20.07 -15.79
N ILE A 164 -16.81 -18.86 -16.00
CA ILE A 164 -16.72 -18.25 -17.34
C ILE A 164 -15.82 -19.07 -18.27
N SER A 165 -14.66 -19.53 -17.77
CA SER A 165 -13.76 -20.38 -18.55
C SER A 165 -14.44 -21.68 -18.99
N ASP A 166 -15.21 -22.31 -18.11
CA ASP A 166 -15.93 -23.55 -18.42
C ASP A 166 -17.05 -23.34 -19.45
N TRP A 167 -17.78 -22.23 -19.36
CA TRP A 167 -18.78 -21.87 -20.36
C TRP A 167 -18.16 -21.52 -21.71
N LYS A 168 -17.03 -20.83 -21.74
CA LYS A 168 -16.28 -20.62 -22.99
C LYS A 168 -15.95 -21.95 -23.66
N ARG A 169 -15.40 -22.91 -22.91
CA ARG A 169 -15.11 -24.25 -23.44
C ARG A 169 -16.36 -24.98 -23.95
N THR A 170 -17.50 -24.76 -23.31
CA THR A 170 -18.78 -25.37 -23.69
C THR A 170 -19.37 -24.74 -24.97
N LEU A 171 -19.23 -23.42 -25.13
CA LEU A 171 -19.67 -22.69 -26.33
C LEU A 171 -18.96 -23.20 -27.59
N TYR A 172 -17.65 -23.47 -27.52
CA TYR A 172 -16.90 -24.02 -28.65
C TYR A 172 -17.43 -25.38 -29.14
N LYS A 173 -18.12 -26.14 -28.28
CA LYS A 173 -18.62 -27.49 -28.59
C LYS A 173 -20.11 -27.55 -28.90
N THR A 174 -20.84 -26.44 -28.73
CA THR A 174 -22.30 -26.43 -28.78
C THR A 174 -22.79 -25.82 -30.09
N GLU A 175 -23.35 -26.66 -30.97
CA GLU A 175 -23.94 -26.23 -32.25
C GLU A 175 -25.41 -25.78 -32.10
N ALA A 176 -26.12 -26.26 -31.07
CA ALA A 176 -27.54 -25.96 -30.87
C ALA A 176 -27.77 -24.50 -30.40
N THR A 177 -28.52 -23.73 -31.20
CA THR A 177 -28.74 -22.28 -31.00
C THR A 177 -29.41 -21.92 -29.66
N GLU A 178 -30.35 -22.73 -29.18
CA GLU A 178 -31.05 -22.48 -27.92
C GLU A 178 -30.12 -22.59 -26.70
N LYS A 179 -29.39 -23.70 -26.58
CA LYS A 179 -28.37 -23.90 -25.53
C LYS A 179 -27.26 -22.86 -25.62
N ARG A 180 -26.87 -22.46 -26.84
CA ARG A 180 -25.89 -21.38 -27.04
C ARG A 180 -26.38 -20.07 -26.42
N ASN A 181 -27.63 -19.68 -26.69
CA ASN A 181 -28.22 -18.45 -26.14
C ASN A 181 -28.32 -18.47 -24.61
N GLU A 182 -28.64 -19.62 -24.01
CA GLU A 182 -28.64 -19.78 -22.55
C GLU A 182 -27.24 -19.55 -21.95
N ILE A 183 -26.21 -20.16 -22.53
CA ILE A 183 -24.83 -20.00 -22.05
C ILE A 183 -24.38 -18.53 -22.19
N LEU A 184 -24.68 -17.88 -23.31
CA LEU A 184 -24.36 -16.45 -23.51
C LEU A 184 -25.02 -15.56 -22.47
N LYS A 185 -26.27 -15.86 -22.09
CA LYS A 185 -26.97 -15.15 -21.01
C LYS A 185 -26.25 -15.35 -19.67
N SER A 186 -25.85 -16.58 -19.34
CA SER A 186 -25.11 -16.88 -18.11
C SER A 186 -23.75 -16.18 -18.02
N ILE A 187 -23.01 -16.10 -19.13
CA ILE A 187 -21.75 -15.34 -19.24
C ILE A 187 -22.00 -13.87 -18.90
N LYS A 188 -23.01 -13.25 -19.51
CA LYS A 188 -23.36 -11.84 -19.27
C LYS A 188 -23.75 -11.58 -17.81
N GLU A 189 -24.50 -12.49 -17.19
CA GLU A 189 -24.84 -12.39 -15.76
C GLU A 189 -23.60 -12.46 -14.86
N HIS A 190 -22.62 -13.30 -15.21
CA HIS A 190 -21.37 -13.45 -14.45
C HIS A 190 -20.41 -12.28 -14.65
N GLU A 191 -20.35 -11.70 -15.85
CA GLU A 191 -19.67 -10.43 -16.12
C GLU A 191 -20.20 -9.34 -15.17
N SER A 192 -21.53 -9.20 -15.05
CA SER A 192 -22.11 -8.20 -14.15
C SER A 192 -21.75 -8.46 -12.69
N LYS A 193 -21.70 -9.73 -12.25
CA LYS A 193 -21.27 -10.09 -10.89
C LYS A 193 -19.81 -9.74 -10.67
N LEU A 194 -18.92 -10.08 -11.61
CA LEU A 194 -17.50 -9.75 -11.53
C LEU A 194 -17.25 -8.24 -11.48
N ASN A 195 -17.94 -7.45 -12.30
CA ASN A 195 -17.84 -5.99 -12.23
C ASN A 195 -18.24 -5.44 -10.85
N SER A 196 -19.28 -6.03 -10.24
CA SER A 196 -19.66 -5.69 -8.86
C SER A 196 -18.60 -6.09 -7.83
N LEU A 197 -17.90 -7.22 -8.02
CA LEU A 197 -16.79 -7.65 -7.17
C LEU A 197 -15.59 -6.71 -7.28
N PHE A 198 -15.19 -6.32 -8.49
CA PHE A 198 -14.10 -5.36 -8.69
C PHE A 198 -14.40 -4.03 -8.01
N THR A 199 -15.65 -3.58 -8.06
CA THR A 199 -16.08 -2.38 -7.33
C THR A 199 -15.98 -2.56 -5.80
N LYS A 200 -16.31 -3.74 -5.27
CA LYS A 200 -16.15 -4.04 -3.83
C LYS A 200 -14.68 -4.10 -3.43
N GLU A 201 -13.83 -4.72 -4.24
CA GLU A 201 -12.38 -4.79 -4.05
C GLU A 201 -11.77 -3.38 -4.01
N GLU A 202 -12.10 -2.51 -4.97
CA GLU A 202 -11.64 -1.12 -4.97
C GLU A 202 -12.07 -0.35 -3.71
N ARG A 203 -13.31 -0.57 -3.23
CA ARG A 203 -13.78 0.02 -1.97
C ARG A 203 -13.02 -0.53 -0.77
N LEU A 204 -12.70 -1.81 -0.74
CA LEU A 204 -11.93 -2.43 0.33
C LEU A 204 -10.50 -1.90 0.36
N VAL A 205 -9.82 -1.85 -0.79
CA VAL A 205 -8.48 -1.24 -0.92
C VAL A 205 -8.52 0.23 -0.49
N LYS A 206 -9.55 0.98 -0.90
CA LYS A 206 -9.72 2.36 -0.46
C LYS A 206 -9.92 2.46 1.05
N LYS A 207 -10.71 1.59 1.68
CA LYS A 207 -10.93 1.53 3.15
C LYS A 207 -9.63 1.21 3.90
N ILE A 208 -8.83 0.27 3.38
CA ILE A 208 -7.51 -0.12 3.87
C ILE A 208 -6.56 1.10 3.85
N LEU A 209 -6.56 1.88 2.76
CA LEU A 209 -5.73 3.08 2.61
C LEU A 209 -6.29 4.31 3.35
N SER A 210 -7.61 4.51 3.38
CA SER A 210 -8.29 5.70 3.88
C SER A 210 -8.40 5.76 5.40
N GLY A 211 -8.00 4.70 6.13
CA GLY A 211 -7.66 4.81 7.55
C GLY A 211 -6.70 5.98 7.84
N LYS A 212 -5.88 6.37 6.85
CA LYS A 212 -5.05 7.59 6.86
C LYS A 212 -5.85 8.88 7.06
N SER A 213 -7.05 9.02 6.49
CA SER A 213 -7.87 10.25 6.60
C SER A 213 -8.55 10.39 7.96
N ILE A 214 -9.01 9.28 8.56
CA ILE A 214 -9.67 9.31 9.87
C ILE A 214 -8.64 9.54 10.97
N ILE A 215 -7.48 8.88 10.90
CA ILE A 215 -6.40 9.06 11.87
C ILE A 215 -5.77 10.44 11.72
N TYR A 216 -5.43 10.90 10.50
CA TYR A 216 -4.86 12.25 10.31
C TYR A 216 -5.81 13.35 10.79
N ASN A 217 -7.12 13.23 10.50
CA ASN A 217 -8.10 14.20 10.97
C ASN A 217 -8.29 14.12 12.49
N ALA A 218 -8.28 12.93 13.08
CA ALA A 218 -8.38 12.76 14.53
C ALA A 218 -7.14 13.26 15.28
N GLU A 219 -5.95 13.02 14.75
CA GLU A 219 -4.66 13.43 15.32
C GLU A 219 -4.44 14.94 15.16
N SER A 220 -4.80 15.51 14.01
CA SER A 220 -4.81 16.97 13.80
C SER A 220 -5.84 17.66 14.71
N ALA A 221 -7.03 17.09 14.87
CA ALA A 221 -8.04 17.61 15.79
C ALA A 221 -7.61 17.51 17.27
N ALA A 222 -6.93 16.42 17.66
CA ALA A 222 -6.38 16.27 19.00
C ALA A 222 -5.26 17.30 19.27
N TYR A 223 -4.39 17.55 18.30
CA TYR A 223 -3.35 18.57 18.38
C TYR A 223 -3.92 19.99 18.49
N GLU A 224 -4.98 20.30 17.74
CA GLU A 224 -5.68 21.60 17.79
C GLU A 224 -6.36 21.82 19.16
N VAL A 225 -6.97 20.77 19.73
CA VAL A 225 -7.56 20.82 21.08
C VAL A 225 -6.48 21.05 22.14
N ASP A 226 -5.34 20.35 22.06
CA ASP A 226 -4.25 20.48 23.03
C ASP A 226 -3.59 21.87 23.00
N THR A 227 -3.32 22.39 21.80
CA THR A 227 -2.79 23.76 21.64
C THR A 227 -3.74 24.81 22.19
N LYS A 228 -5.05 24.65 21.98
CA LYS A 228 -6.06 25.58 22.50
C LYS A 228 -6.20 25.49 24.02
N LEU A 229 -6.09 24.29 24.58
CA LEU A 229 -6.10 24.07 26.03
C LEU A 229 -4.88 24.72 26.70
N ASN A 230 -3.68 24.49 26.15
CA ASN A 230 -2.43 25.08 26.66
C ASN A 230 -2.45 26.62 26.58
N PHE A 231 -3.02 27.17 25.51
CA PHE A 231 -3.22 28.63 25.39
C PHE A 231 -4.15 29.17 26.48
N LEU A 232 -5.30 28.54 26.70
CA LEU A 232 -6.25 28.97 27.75
C LEU A 232 -5.65 28.86 29.14
N LEU A 233 -4.93 27.79 29.44
CA LEU A 233 -4.24 27.60 30.71
C LEU A 233 -3.17 28.69 30.93
N SER A 234 -2.41 29.05 29.89
CA SER A 234 -1.40 30.10 29.99
C SER A 234 -2.00 31.48 30.30
N ASN A 235 -3.17 31.80 29.72
CA ASN A 235 -3.86 33.05 29.98
C ASN A 235 -4.43 33.09 31.41
N ILE A 236 -5.04 31.99 31.86
CA ILE A 236 -5.56 31.89 33.23
C ILE A 236 -4.42 32.03 34.26
N ILE A 237 -3.27 31.39 34.02
CA ILE A 237 -2.10 31.49 34.89
C ILE A 237 -1.57 32.93 34.93
N ASN A 238 -1.51 33.61 33.79
CA ASN A 238 -1.08 35.00 33.74
C ASN A 238 -2.06 35.95 34.46
N ASP A 239 -3.36 35.78 34.28
CA ASP A 239 -4.38 36.58 34.96
C ASP A 239 -4.34 36.38 36.48
N ILE A 240 -4.06 35.16 36.95
CA ILE A 240 -3.86 34.85 38.37
C ILE A 240 -2.59 35.52 38.90
N LYS A 241 -1.46 35.44 38.18
CA LYS A 241 -0.21 36.11 38.59
C LYS A 241 -0.37 37.63 38.69
N ILE A 242 -1.05 38.25 37.71
CA ILE A 242 -1.32 39.69 37.71
C ILE A 242 -2.20 40.07 38.91
N ASN A 243 -3.24 39.29 39.23
CA ASN A 243 -4.11 39.56 40.37
C ASN A 243 -3.47 39.28 41.73
N LEU A 244 -2.46 38.42 41.80
CA LEU A 244 -1.71 38.12 43.03
C LEU A 244 -0.52 39.06 43.25
N GLY A 245 -0.23 39.97 42.32
CA GLY A 245 0.86 40.95 42.44
C GLY A 245 2.26 40.36 42.31
N GLU A 246 2.39 39.15 41.76
CA GLU A 246 3.66 38.52 41.44
C GLU A 246 4.11 38.93 40.02
N VAL A 247 4.94 39.96 39.93
CA VAL A 247 5.72 40.31 38.71
C VAL A 247 7.19 40.11 39.01
#